data_AF-A0A965YA51-F1
#
_entry.id   AF-A0A965YA51-F1
#
_cell.length_a   1.000
_cell.length_b   1.000
_cell.length_c   1.000
_cell.angle_alpha   90.00
_cell.angle_beta   90.00
_cell.angle_gamma   90.00
#
_symmetry.space_group_name_H-M   'P 1'
#
loop_
_entity.id
_entity.type
_entity.pdbx_description
1 polymer ?
#
loop_
_entity_poly.entity_id
_entity_poly.type
_entity_poly.pdbx_seq_one_letter_code
_entity_poly.pdbx_strand_id
1 'polypeptide(L)'
;MKKLGIMMVVLGLSFIIVDIILAIKSEYQYENEIQSYWNLADKSSTIEIKSKYINKFVIALENSNLQGKHSAIIFKTPDNSFDNNLTALKTLQTRLHEIQKMDINSFEYQIAIQQITEQEQGEAYQMLNVFQETWNKEHYFLIWSWIGAINAIACIIMIIFGAIIWIKNNY
;
A
#
# COMPACT_ATOMS: atom_id res chain seq x y z
N MET A 1 -6.70 14.85 -40.71
CA MET A 1 -6.77 14.24 -39.35
C MET A 1 -5.42 14.02 -38.67
N LYS A 2 -4.29 14.36 -39.32
CA LYS A 2 -2.93 14.25 -38.77
C LYS A 2 -2.71 14.95 -37.42
N LYS A 3 -3.16 16.21 -37.27
CA LYS A 3 -3.03 17.00 -36.03
C LYS A 3 -3.74 16.34 -34.84
N LEU A 4 -4.90 15.70 -35.09
CA LEU A 4 -5.65 14.97 -34.07
C LEU A 4 -4.87 13.75 -33.56
N GLY A 5 -4.28 12.96 -34.45
CA GLY A 5 -3.46 11.79 -34.06
C GLY A 5 -2.24 12.18 -33.21
N ILE A 6 -1.52 13.24 -33.61
CA ILE A 6 -0.39 13.77 -32.84
C ILE A 6 -0.85 14.24 -31.45
N MET A 7 -1.96 15.00 -31.38
CA MET A 7 -2.51 15.50 -30.12
C MET A 7 -2.87 14.35 -29.16
N MET A 8 -3.49 13.28 -29.65
CA MET A 8 -3.83 12.10 -28.83
C MET A 8 -2.58 11.41 -28.26
N VAL A 9 -1.54 11.22 -29.08
CA VAL A 9 -0.28 10.62 -28.61
C VAL A 9 0.36 11.50 -27.52
N VAL A 10 0.45 12.81 -27.76
CA VAL A 10 1.05 13.75 -26.80
C VAL A 10 0.28 13.76 -25.48
N LEU A 11 -1.05 13.79 -25.53
CA LEU A 11 -1.89 13.77 -24.32
C LEU A 11 -1.74 12.44 -23.57
N GLY A 12 -1.77 11.31 -24.26
CA GLY A 12 -1.61 10.00 -23.62
C GLY A 12 -0.26 9.81 -22.94
N LEU A 13 0.81 10.25 -23.61
CA LEU A 13 2.14 10.25 -22.99
C LEU A 13 2.20 11.20 -21.78
N SER A 14 1.59 12.38 -21.89
CA SER A 14 1.56 13.35 -20.78
C SER A 14 0.83 12.80 -19.56
N PHE A 15 -0.31 12.14 -19.75
CA PHE A 15 -1.04 11.51 -18.64
C PHE A 15 -0.26 10.37 -17.99
N ILE A 16 0.37 9.49 -18.78
CA ILE A 16 1.22 8.42 -18.22
C ILE A 16 2.37 9.00 -17.39
N ILE A 17 3.01 10.07 -17.87
CA ILE A 17 4.09 10.73 -17.11
C ILE A 17 3.56 11.26 -15.78
N VAL A 18 2.39 11.90 -15.77
CA VAL A 18 1.76 12.40 -14.54
C VAL A 18 1.43 11.24 -13.60
N ASP A 19 0.85 10.15 -14.10
CA ASP A 19 0.51 8.96 -13.29
C ASP A 19 1.75 8.34 -12.64
N ILE A 20 2.86 8.23 -13.38
CA ILE A 20 4.15 7.74 -12.85
C ILE A 20 4.65 8.65 -11.72
N ILE A 21 4.59 9.97 -11.91
CA ILE A 21 5.01 10.92 -10.87
C ILE A 21 4.14 10.78 -9.62
N LEU A 22 2.81 10.65 -9.79
CA LEU A 22 1.89 10.44 -8.68
C LEU A 22 2.15 9.11 -7.95
N ALA A 23 2.41 8.04 -8.70
CA ALA A 23 2.74 6.72 -8.15
C ALA A 23 4.02 6.75 -7.30
N ILE A 24 5.09 7.34 -7.84
CA ILE A 24 6.35 7.50 -7.09
C ILE A 24 6.13 8.36 -5.85
N LYS A 25 5.39 9.45 -5.97
CA LYS A 25 5.11 10.34 -4.84
C LYS A 25 4.30 9.64 -3.75
N SER A 26 3.27 8.88 -4.13
CA SER A 26 2.44 8.12 -3.18
C SER A 26 3.27 7.08 -2.44
N GLU A 27 4.05 6.28 -3.18
CA GLU A 27 4.93 5.27 -2.61
C GLU A 27 5.93 5.89 -1.64
N TYR A 28 6.61 6.96 -2.07
CA TYR A 28 7.60 7.64 -1.24
C TYR A 28 7.00 8.24 0.03
N GLN A 29 5.82 8.84 -0.05
CA GLN A 29 5.15 9.38 1.14
C GLN A 29 4.72 8.28 2.09
N TYR A 30 4.06 7.23 1.58
CA TYR A 30 3.62 6.11 2.39
C TYR A 30 4.80 5.38 3.04
N GLU A 31 5.89 5.19 2.31
CA GLU A 31 7.10 4.54 2.82
C GLU A 31 7.73 5.34 3.97
N ASN A 32 7.92 6.64 3.77
CA ASN A 32 8.56 7.49 4.78
C ASN A 32 7.70 7.73 6.00
N GLU A 33 6.40 7.90 5.82
CA GLU A 33 5.48 8.26 6.91
C GLU A 33 5.00 7.03 7.68
N ILE A 34 4.84 5.88 7.02
CA ILE A 34 4.16 4.71 7.57
C ILE A 34 4.99 3.43 7.39
N GLN A 35 5.20 2.94 6.17
CA GLN A 35 5.68 1.57 5.91
C GLN A 35 7.10 1.28 6.40
N SER A 36 7.97 2.29 6.45
CA SER A 36 9.35 2.12 6.92
C SER A 36 9.43 1.56 8.35
N TYR A 37 8.47 1.90 9.21
CA TYR A 37 8.42 1.33 10.57
C TYR A 37 8.12 -0.17 10.57
N TRP A 38 7.19 -0.62 9.72
CA TRP A 38 6.96 -2.05 9.53
C TRP A 38 8.22 -2.76 9.02
N ASN A 39 8.84 -2.22 7.97
CA ASN A 39 10.04 -2.80 7.36
C ASN A 39 11.20 -2.91 8.36
N LEU A 40 11.34 -1.95 9.28
CA LEU A 40 12.33 -2.00 10.35
C LEU A 40 11.96 -3.02 11.43
N ALA A 41 10.67 -3.14 11.79
CA ALA A 41 10.20 -4.14 12.73
C ALA A 41 10.44 -5.58 12.22
N ASP A 42 10.14 -5.83 10.96
CA ASP A 42 10.30 -7.12 10.30
C ASP A 42 11.77 -7.57 10.27
N LYS A 43 12.69 -6.63 9.97
CA LYS A 43 14.15 -6.88 9.99
C LYS A 43 14.76 -6.99 11.39
N SER A 44 14.01 -6.67 12.44
CA SER A 44 14.55 -6.64 13.81
C SER A 44 14.60 -8.02 14.45
N SER A 45 15.78 -8.43 14.90
CA SER A 45 15.99 -9.75 15.52
C SER A 45 15.64 -9.82 17.02
N THR A 46 15.34 -8.69 17.65
CA THR A 46 14.96 -8.63 19.08
C THR A 46 13.53 -8.14 19.24
N ILE A 47 12.81 -8.72 20.20
CA ILE A 47 11.42 -8.34 20.46
C ILE A 47 11.28 -6.91 20.94
N GLU A 48 12.24 -6.42 21.74
CA GLU A 48 12.23 -5.03 22.21
C GLU A 48 12.27 -4.03 21.03
N ILE A 49 13.18 -4.23 20.08
CA ILE A 49 13.30 -3.36 18.91
C ILE A 49 12.10 -3.54 17.97
N LYS A 50 11.67 -4.79 17.73
CA LYS A 50 10.47 -5.08 16.92
C LYS A 50 9.24 -4.40 17.51
N SER A 51 8.98 -4.56 18.81
CA SER A 51 7.89 -3.89 19.55
C SER A 51 7.96 -2.38 19.39
N LYS A 52 9.14 -1.77 19.57
CA LYS A 52 9.35 -0.32 19.39
C LYS A 52 8.92 0.16 18.00
N TYR A 53 9.28 -0.55 16.94
CA TYR A 53 8.92 -0.17 15.58
C TYR A 53 7.45 -0.45 15.25
N ILE A 54 6.87 -1.56 15.74
CA ILE A 54 5.42 -1.81 15.64
C ILE A 54 4.63 -0.70 16.33
N ASN A 55 5.06 -0.21 17.50
CA ASN A 55 4.41 0.93 18.16
C ASN A 55 4.42 2.19 17.28
N LYS A 56 5.56 2.50 16.63
CA LYS A 56 5.65 3.64 15.70
C LYS A 56 4.76 3.44 14.47
N PHE A 57 4.69 2.22 13.94
CA PHE A 57 3.85 1.87 12.81
C PHE A 57 2.36 2.07 13.14
N VAL A 58 1.90 1.58 14.30
CA VAL A 58 0.53 1.78 14.79
C VAL A 58 0.23 3.28 14.95
N ILE A 59 1.11 4.05 15.59
CA ILE A 59 0.92 5.49 15.78
C ILE A 59 0.86 6.22 14.43
N ALA A 60 1.71 5.87 13.47
CA ALA A 60 1.70 6.47 12.14
C ALA A 60 0.38 6.20 11.40
N LEU A 61 -0.13 4.96 11.45
CA LEU A 61 -1.43 4.60 10.91
C LEU A 61 -2.57 5.34 11.62
N GLU A 62 -2.52 5.48 12.95
CA GLU A 62 -3.53 6.22 13.69
C GLU A 62 -3.57 7.71 13.31
N ASN A 63 -2.41 8.30 13.01
CA ASN A 63 -2.28 9.69 12.59
C ASN A 63 -2.56 9.92 11.09
N SER A 64 -2.77 8.86 10.30
CA SER A 64 -3.00 8.96 8.85
C SER A 64 -4.42 9.43 8.47
N ASN A 65 -5.32 9.62 9.45
CA ASN A 65 -6.73 10.00 9.24
C ASN A 65 -7.53 9.03 8.33
N LEU A 66 -7.15 7.75 8.31
CA LEU A 66 -7.82 6.71 7.51
C LEU A 66 -8.91 5.94 8.28
N GLN A 67 -9.25 6.36 9.51
CA GLN A 67 -10.27 5.70 10.32
C GLN A 67 -11.65 5.71 9.63
N GLY A 68 -12.37 4.59 9.74
CA GLY A 68 -13.65 4.35 9.07
C GLY A 68 -13.55 4.12 7.56
N LYS A 69 -12.34 4.21 6.97
CA LYS A 69 -12.13 3.98 5.54
C LYS A 69 -11.94 2.49 5.26
N HIS A 70 -12.17 2.15 4.00
CA HIS A 70 -11.97 0.80 3.46
C HIS A 70 -11.10 0.92 2.22
N SER A 71 -10.36 -0.10 1.83
CA SER A 71 -9.66 -0.08 0.55
C SER A 71 -10.66 -0.18 -0.61
N ALA A 72 -11.76 -0.93 -0.46
CA ALA A 72 -12.82 -1.02 -1.47
C ALA A 72 -13.80 0.17 -1.46
N ILE A 73 -14.42 0.45 -2.61
CA ILE A 73 -15.52 1.43 -2.73
C ILE A 73 -16.90 0.76 -2.55
N ILE A 74 -17.14 -0.34 -3.26
CA ILE A 74 -18.47 -0.97 -3.38
C ILE A 74 -18.60 -2.16 -2.44
N PHE A 75 -17.72 -3.16 -2.58
CA PHE A 75 -17.78 -4.41 -1.81
C PHE A 75 -16.99 -4.30 -0.51
N LYS A 76 -17.50 -3.52 0.44
CA LYS A 76 -16.86 -3.33 1.75
C LYS A 76 -17.02 -4.59 2.61
N THR A 77 -15.92 -5.07 3.16
CA THR A 77 -15.86 -6.24 4.04
C THR A 77 -14.96 -5.94 5.24
N PRO A 78 -15.02 -6.74 6.31
CA PRO A 78 -14.08 -6.60 7.40
C PRO A 78 -12.62 -6.67 6.96
N ASP A 79 -12.30 -7.55 6.02
CA ASP A 79 -10.93 -7.76 5.52
C ASP A 79 -10.39 -6.55 4.77
N ASN A 80 -11.25 -5.74 4.14
CA ASN A 80 -10.84 -4.52 3.44
C ASN A 80 -11.09 -3.23 4.24
N SER A 81 -11.46 -3.35 5.51
CA SER A 81 -11.62 -2.22 6.45
C SER A 81 -10.29 -1.83 7.07
N PHE A 82 -9.97 -0.54 7.05
CA PHE A 82 -8.79 -0.01 7.74
C PHE A 82 -8.85 -0.31 9.24
N ASP A 83 -9.99 -0.08 9.88
CA ASP A 83 -10.13 -0.19 11.34
C ASP A 83 -10.00 -1.62 11.85
N ASN A 84 -10.54 -2.59 11.11
CA ASN A 84 -10.44 -4.01 11.50
C ASN A 84 -9.01 -4.52 11.34
N ASN A 85 -8.32 -4.12 10.26
CA ASN A 85 -6.91 -4.43 10.06
C ASN A 85 -6.02 -3.74 11.10
N LEU A 86 -6.31 -2.48 11.47
CA LEU A 86 -5.61 -1.79 12.56
C LEU A 86 -5.86 -2.48 13.90
N THR A 87 -7.07 -2.98 14.14
CA THR A 87 -7.39 -3.77 15.34
C THR A 87 -6.57 -5.05 15.38
N ALA A 88 -6.47 -5.79 14.27
CA ALA A 88 -5.62 -6.98 14.16
C ALA A 88 -4.13 -6.65 14.38
N LEU A 89 -3.63 -5.53 13.84
CA LEU A 89 -2.26 -5.07 14.10
C LEU A 89 -2.04 -4.78 15.59
N LYS A 90 -3.03 -4.20 16.28
CA LYS A 90 -2.95 -3.91 17.73
C LYS A 90 -2.94 -5.18 18.58
N THR A 91 -3.52 -6.30 18.12
CA THR A 91 -3.38 -7.57 18.83
C THR A 91 -1.93 -8.08 18.76
N LEU A 92 -1.29 -7.96 17.59
CA LEU A 92 0.15 -8.24 17.44
C LEU A 92 1.00 -7.32 18.34
N GLN A 93 0.72 -6.01 18.33
CA GLN A 93 1.38 -5.04 19.22
C GLN A 93 1.28 -5.45 20.69
N THR A 94 0.08 -5.80 21.14
CA THR A 94 -0.18 -6.25 22.52
C THR A 94 0.62 -7.51 22.83
N ARG A 95 0.63 -8.49 21.91
CA ARG A 95 1.36 -9.75 22.09
C ARG A 95 2.87 -9.53 22.19
N LEU A 96 3.43 -8.63 21.40
CA LEU A 96 4.84 -8.26 21.49
C LEU A 96 5.19 -7.65 22.87
N HIS A 97 4.32 -6.80 23.41
CA HIS A 97 4.50 -6.23 24.76
C HIS A 97 4.41 -7.28 25.87
N GLU A 98 3.58 -8.31 25.69
CA GLU A 98 3.51 -9.43 26.63
C GLU A 98 4.80 -10.27 26.59
N ILE A 99 5.26 -10.63 25.40
CA ILE A 99 6.48 -11.43 25.20
C ILE A 99 7.71 -10.72 25.74
N GLN A 100 7.77 -9.39 25.61
CA GLN A 100 8.86 -8.59 26.14
C GLN A 100 9.02 -8.72 27.67
N LYS A 101 7.97 -9.09 28.39
CA LYS A 101 7.98 -9.29 29.85
C LYS A 101 8.33 -10.72 30.25
N MET A 102 8.45 -11.65 29.29
CA MET A 102 8.77 -13.04 29.54
C MET A 102 10.30 -13.24 29.67
N ASP A 103 10.71 -14.33 30.31
CA ASP A 103 12.11 -14.74 30.33
C ASP A 103 12.52 -15.24 28.94
N ILE A 104 13.55 -14.64 28.36
CA ILE A 104 14.09 -14.95 27.02
C ILE A 104 14.56 -16.41 26.92
N ASN A 105 14.95 -17.01 28.05
CA ASN A 105 15.39 -18.41 28.11
C ASN A 105 14.24 -19.40 28.34
N SER A 106 13.02 -18.91 28.55
CA SER A 106 11.86 -19.77 28.77
C SER A 106 11.38 -20.44 27.48
N PHE A 107 10.82 -21.63 27.63
CA PHE A 107 10.20 -22.36 26.53
C PHE A 107 8.97 -21.59 25.99
N GLU A 108 8.22 -20.97 26.89
CA GLU A 108 7.06 -20.14 26.59
C GLU A 108 7.42 -18.96 25.68
N TYR A 109 8.58 -18.31 25.94
CA TYR A 109 9.09 -17.25 25.07
C TYR A 109 9.36 -17.79 23.67
N GLN A 110 10.07 -18.91 23.53
CA GLN A 110 10.40 -19.49 22.22
C GLN A 110 9.14 -19.84 21.41
N ILE A 111 8.12 -20.43 22.06
CA ILE A 111 6.82 -20.70 21.41
C ILE A 111 6.17 -19.40 20.96
N ALA A 112 6.15 -18.38 21.82
CA ALA A 112 5.46 -17.13 21.51
C ALA A 112 6.11 -16.39 20.32
N ILE A 113 7.43 -16.43 20.20
CA ILE A 113 8.17 -15.92 19.02
C ILE A 113 7.76 -16.67 17.76
N GLN A 114 7.69 -18.00 17.83
CA GLN A 114 7.34 -18.82 16.68
C GLN A 114 5.93 -18.52 16.18
N GLN A 115 4.95 -18.42 17.08
CA GLN A 115 3.57 -18.07 16.74
C GLN A 115 3.45 -16.70 16.07
N ILE A 116 4.18 -15.68 16.57
CA ILE A 116 4.20 -14.36 15.94
C ILE A 116 4.80 -14.44 14.54
N THR A 117 5.89 -15.19 14.37
CA THR A 117 6.57 -15.32 13.08
C THR A 117 5.64 -15.98 12.05
N GLU A 118 4.91 -17.01 12.45
CA GLU A 118 3.91 -17.69 11.60
C GLU A 118 2.76 -16.74 11.21
N GLN A 119 2.26 -15.94 12.15
CA GLN A 119 1.22 -14.94 11.88
C GLN A 119 1.73 -13.85 10.90
N GLU A 120 2.96 -13.37 11.09
CA GLU A 120 3.57 -12.37 10.22
C GLU A 120 3.76 -12.90 8.79
N GLN A 121 4.20 -14.15 8.62
CA GLN A 121 4.43 -14.75 7.30
C GLN A 121 3.15 -15.15 6.57
N GLY A 122 2.09 -15.52 7.29
CA GLY A 122 0.83 -15.97 6.69
C GLY A 122 -0.06 -14.81 6.22
N GLU A 123 -0.21 -13.77 7.04
CA GLU A 123 -1.34 -12.83 6.90
C GLU A 123 -0.93 -11.35 6.85
N ALA A 124 0.30 -10.98 7.24
CA ALA A 124 0.66 -9.57 7.31
C ALA A 124 0.64 -8.88 5.94
N TYR A 125 0.99 -9.59 4.87
CA TYR A 125 0.99 -9.02 3.52
C TYR A 125 -0.38 -8.45 3.11
N GLN A 126 -1.46 -9.18 3.39
CA GLN A 126 -2.81 -8.73 3.04
C GLN A 126 -3.21 -7.49 3.84
N MET A 127 -2.93 -7.50 5.15
CA MET A 127 -3.18 -6.37 6.04
C MET A 127 -2.41 -5.10 5.60
N LEU A 128 -1.11 -5.24 5.29
CA LEU A 128 -0.28 -4.14 4.80
C LEU A 128 -0.80 -3.58 3.47
N ASN A 129 -1.24 -4.46 2.57
CA ASN A 129 -1.85 -4.06 1.31
C ASN A 129 -3.14 -3.27 1.55
N VAL A 130 -3.98 -3.64 2.53
CA VAL A 130 -5.19 -2.88 2.87
C VAL A 130 -4.83 -1.47 3.37
N PHE A 131 -3.80 -1.32 4.19
CA PHE A 131 -3.34 0.00 4.63
C PHE A 131 -2.86 0.87 3.47
N GLN A 132 -2.01 0.31 2.59
CA GLN A 132 -1.48 1.02 1.42
C GLN A 132 -2.57 1.35 0.40
N GLU A 133 -3.48 0.42 0.13
CA GLU A 133 -4.60 0.64 -0.79
C GLU A 133 -5.57 1.69 -0.26
N THR A 134 -5.84 1.69 1.05
CA THR A 134 -6.66 2.73 1.67
C THR A 134 -5.96 4.09 1.59
N TRP A 135 -4.66 4.15 1.83
CA TRP A 135 -3.85 5.36 1.67
C TRP A 135 -3.90 5.91 0.23
N ASN A 136 -3.61 5.05 -0.75
CA ASN A 136 -3.61 5.39 -2.17
C ASN A 136 -4.99 5.89 -2.60
N LYS A 137 -6.07 5.24 -2.15
CA LYS A 137 -7.43 5.67 -2.51
C LYS A 137 -7.76 7.07 -1.99
N GLU A 138 -7.39 7.40 -0.75
CA GLU A 138 -7.76 8.67 -0.13
C GLU A 138 -6.85 9.84 -0.59
N HIS A 139 -5.56 9.59 -0.87
CA HIS A 139 -4.60 10.64 -1.24
C HIS A 139 -4.32 10.72 -2.75
N TYR A 140 -4.38 9.60 -3.46
CA TYR A 140 -3.95 9.45 -4.85
C TYR A 140 -4.91 8.58 -5.67
N PHE A 141 -6.20 8.94 -5.67
CA PHE A 141 -7.28 8.15 -6.27
C PHE A 141 -7.05 7.68 -7.71
N LEU A 142 -6.38 8.49 -8.54
CA LEU A 142 -6.15 8.16 -9.96
C LEU A 142 -5.20 6.98 -10.18
N ILE A 143 -4.32 6.70 -9.22
CA ILE A 143 -3.38 5.57 -9.29
C ILE A 143 -3.80 4.40 -8.41
N TRP A 144 -4.96 4.50 -7.75
CA TRP A 144 -5.45 3.49 -6.83
C TRP A 144 -5.88 2.22 -7.59
N SER A 145 -5.20 1.11 -7.32
CA SER A 145 -5.59 -0.25 -7.71
C SER A 145 -6.11 -0.36 -9.17
N TRP A 146 -7.30 -0.92 -9.33
CA TRP A 146 -7.99 -1.08 -10.61
C TRP A 146 -8.31 0.25 -11.33
N ILE A 147 -8.47 1.37 -10.63
CA ILE A 147 -8.67 2.68 -11.28
C ILE A 147 -7.39 3.10 -12.00
N GLY A 148 -6.24 2.96 -11.34
CA GLY A 148 -4.94 3.18 -11.97
C GLY A 148 -4.74 2.29 -13.20
N ALA A 149 -5.13 1.02 -13.11
CA ALA A 149 -5.06 0.09 -14.23
C ALA A 149 -5.95 0.51 -15.42
N ILE A 150 -7.21 0.91 -15.16
CA ILE A 150 -8.12 1.39 -16.20
C ILE A 150 -7.57 2.67 -16.85
N ASN A 151 -7.06 3.60 -16.05
CA ASN A 151 -6.49 4.85 -16.54
C ASN A 151 -5.27 4.60 -17.44
N ALA A 152 -4.36 3.72 -17.02
CA ALA A 152 -3.21 3.32 -17.82
C ALA A 152 -3.63 2.69 -19.16
N ILE A 153 -4.61 1.78 -19.15
CA ILE A 153 -5.16 1.17 -20.36
C ILE A 153 -5.76 2.24 -21.29
N ALA A 154 -6.52 3.18 -20.76
CA ALA A 154 -7.12 4.27 -21.55
C ALA A 154 -6.03 5.14 -22.22
N CYS A 155 -4.94 5.45 -21.50
CA CYS A 155 -3.81 6.18 -22.06
C CYS A 155 -3.11 5.40 -23.18
N ILE A 156 -2.88 4.09 -22.99
CA ILE A 156 -2.29 3.21 -24.02
C ILE A 156 -3.16 3.16 -25.27
N ILE A 157 -4.47 2.98 -25.11
CA ILE A 157 -5.44 2.99 -26.21
C ILE A 157 -5.35 4.32 -26.97
N MET A 158 -5.35 5.45 -26.26
CA MET A 158 -5.27 6.77 -26.88
C MET A 158 -3.96 6.96 -27.68
N ILE A 159 -2.83 6.46 -27.18
CA ILE A 159 -1.55 6.50 -27.90
C ILE A 159 -1.60 5.64 -29.17
N ILE A 160 -2.09 4.41 -29.07
CA ILE A 160 -2.16 3.48 -30.21
C ILE A 160 -3.07 4.04 -31.31
N PHE A 161 -4.30 4.46 -30.96
CA PHE A 161 -5.22 5.05 -31.93
C PHE A 161 -4.68 6.36 -32.52
N GLY A 162 -4.06 7.21 -31.69
CA GLY A 162 -3.41 8.43 -32.16
C GLY A 162 -2.30 8.16 -33.17
N ALA A 163 -1.47 7.15 -32.91
CA ALA A 163 -0.40 6.71 -33.82
C ALA A 163 -0.96 6.17 -35.15
N ILE A 164 -2.00 5.32 -35.11
CA ILE A 164 -2.66 4.79 -36.32
C ILE A 164 -3.21 5.92 -37.19
N ILE A 165 -3.91 6.89 -36.58
CA ILE A 165 -4.44 8.07 -37.31
C ILE A 165 -3.28 8.87 -37.90
N TRP A 166 -2.21 9.10 -37.16
CA TRP A 166 -1.07 9.87 -37.64
C TRP A 166 -0.40 9.21 -38.85
N ILE A 167 -0.11 7.90 -38.77
CA ILE A 167 0.54 7.11 -39.84
C ILE A 167 -0.33 7.09 -41.09
N LYS A 168 -1.63 6.76 -40.97
CA LYS A 168 -2.55 6.68 -42.13
C LYS A 168 -2.74 8.01 -42.86
N ASN A 169 -2.49 9.15 -42.22
CA ASN A 169 -2.56 10.47 -42.87
C ASN A 169 -1.21 10.93 -43.45
N ASN A 170 -0.15 10.12 -43.36
CA ASN A 170 1.16 10.40 -43.97
C ASN A 170 1.44 9.55 -45.23
N TYR A 171 0.63 8.51 -45.47
CA TYR A 171 0.62 7.69 -46.69
C TYR A 171 -0.68 7.95 -47.46
#